data_AF-A0A3N4N3S0-F1
#
_entry.id   AF-A0A3N4N3S0-F1
#
_cell.length_a   1.000
_cell.length_b   1.000
_cell.length_c   1.000
_cell.angle_alpha   90.00
_cell.angle_beta   90.00
_cell.angle_gamma   90.00
#
_symmetry.space_group_name_H-M   'P 1'
#
loop_
_entity.id
_entity.type
_entity.pdbx_description
1 polymer ?
#
loop_
_entity_poly.entity_id
_entity_poly.type
_entity_poly.pdbx_seq_one_letter_code
_entity_poly.pdbx_strand_id
1 'polypeptide(L)'
;MLRKSIVLSLIVILTFKACKKQVQSDNNPKDLISINDFDSIAIQELPFSFAFNKDSIMDYHYTLEAFEKNNKIDKNEKLNTYFSDSTTFLIDENLLITDSKNYPYKGKGYFYLRLPDINNIKVLIFTYQNSEEPETLPYFELQTFDENTNVIDKLILAGGINYDCSWDRQFKIDKDYNIYLTDKESCFNPENEKQILKRTIQTQCKVDENGKITVVNNDEAV
;
A
#
# COMPACT_ATOMS: atom_id res chain seq x y z
N MET A 1 3.67 71.38 10.33
CA MET A 1 2.78 70.43 11.04
C MET A 1 2.24 69.44 10.02
N LEU A 2 2.89 68.27 9.89
CA LEU A 2 2.54 67.22 8.94
C LEU A 2 1.89 66.07 9.73
N ARG A 3 0.58 65.85 9.56
CA ARG A 3 -0.11 64.67 10.13
C ARG A 3 0.16 63.46 9.24
N LYS A 4 0.87 62.48 9.80
CA LYS A 4 1.10 61.16 9.22
C LYS A 4 -0.19 60.34 9.30
N SER A 5 -0.73 59.91 8.16
CA SER A 5 -1.67 58.78 8.10
C SER A 5 -0.91 57.58 7.55
N ILE A 6 -0.68 56.62 8.45
CA ILE A 6 -0.11 55.30 8.17
C ILE A 6 -1.26 54.44 7.65
N VAL A 7 -1.23 54.07 6.37
CA VAL A 7 -2.12 53.04 5.83
C VAL A 7 -1.29 51.76 5.73
N LEU A 8 -1.55 50.87 6.68
CA LEU A 8 -1.05 49.50 6.74
C LEU A 8 -1.59 48.74 5.52
N SER A 9 -0.74 48.40 4.56
CA SER A 9 -1.11 47.49 3.48
C SER A 9 -0.94 46.05 3.95
N LEU A 10 -2.06 45.35 4.01
CA LEU A 10 -2.22 43.93 4.33
C LEU A 10 -1.39 43.08 3.35
N ILE A 11 -0.38 42.37 3.85
CA ILE A 11 0.28 41.29 3.11
C ILE A 11 -0.60 40.04 3.27
N VAL A 12 -1.33 39.67 2.23
CA VAL A 12 -2.02 38.38 2.14
C VAL A 12 -0.95 37.32 1.88
N ILE A 13 -0.55 36.60 2.93
CA ILE A 13 0.32 35.42 2.81
C ILE A 13 -0.55 34.28 2.30
N LEU A 14 -0.49 34.01 1.00
CA LEU A 14 -0.98 32.76 0.41
C LEU A 14 -0.10 31.63 0.95
N THR A 15 -0.60 30.91 1.96
CA THR A 15 0.00 29.65 2.39
C THR A 15 -0.29 28.60 1.32
N PHE A 16 0.63 28.44 0.37
CA PHE A 16 0.72 27.20 -0.39
C PHE A 16 1.00 26.08 0.62
N LYS A 17 0.00 25.24 0.92
CA LYS A 17 0.26 23.91 1.48
C LYS A 17 1.08 23.17 0.42
N ALA A 18 2.40 23.19 0.58
CA ALA A 18 3.27 22.35 -0.21
C ALA A 18 2.89 20.88 0.06
N CYS A 19 2.41 20.16 -0.96
CA CYS A 19 2.44 18.70 -0.95
C CYS A 19 3.88 18.29 -0.64
N LYS A 20 4.07 17.59 0.47
CA LYS A 20 5.36 17.07 0.89
C LYS A 20 5.83 16.11 -0.20
N LYS A 21 6.73 16.57 -1.05
CA LYS A 21 7.36 15.80 -2.12
C LYS A 21 8.07 14.62 -1.46
N GLN A 22 7.65 13.39 -1.76
CA GLN A 22 8.42 12.20 -1.40
C GLN A 22 9.74 12.27 -2.16
N VAL A 23 10.82 12.60 -1.45
CA VAL A 23 12.17 12.45 -1.95
C VAL A 23 12.92 11.65 -0.90
N GLN A 24 13.00 10.35 -1.12
CA GLN A 24 14.07 9.55 -0.57
C GLN A 24 14.63 8.72 -1.72
N SER A 25 15.72 9.25 -2.30
CA SER A 25 16.58 8.51 -3.22
C SER A 25 17.34 7.49 -2.40
N ASP A 26 17.06 6.21 -2.62
CA ASP A 26 17.75 5.11 -1.98
C ASP A 26 19.11 4.92 -2.66
N ASN A 27 20.16 5.53 -2.11
CA ASN A 27 21.50 5.63 -2.72
C ASN A 27 22.39 4.41 -2.42
N ASN A 28 21.84 3.20 -2.39
CA ASN A 28 22.68 2.00 -2.40
C ASN A 28 22.91 1.59 -3.86
N PRO A 29 24.17 1.42 -4.31
CA PRO A 29 24.43 0.87 -5.64
C PRO A 29 23.93 -0.57 -5.63
N LYS A 30 22.73 -0.78 -6.17
CA LYS A 30 22.25 -2.12 -6.52
C LYS A 30 23.18 -2.60 -7.63
N ASP A 31 23.86 -3.71 -7.38
CA ASP A 31 24.70 -4.39 -8.37
C ASP A 31 23.99 -4.41 -9.72
N LEU A 32 24.72 -4.18 -10.81
CA LEU A 32 24.21 -4.13 -12.19
C LEU A 32 23.31 -5.34 -12.47
N ILE A 33 22.01 -5.07 -12.32
CA ILE A 33 20.91 -5.99 -12.50
C ILE A 33 20.80 -6.31 -13.99
N SER A 34 20.75 -7.60 -14.30
CA SER A 34 20.48 -8.04 -15.66
C SER A 34 19.02 -7.74 -15.99
N ILE A 35 18.80 -7.06 -17.12
CA ILE A 35 17.49 -6.76 -17.74
C ILE A 35 16.60 -8.03 -17.83
N ASN A 36 17.18 -9.23 -17.75
CA ASN A 36 16.51 -10.52 -17.89
C ASN A 36 15.79 -11.04 -16.64
N ASP A 37 15.96 -10.42 -15.46
CA ASP A 37 15.38 -10.97 -14.22
C ASP A 37 13.84 -10.96 -14.24
N PHE A 38 13.21 -10.01 -14.93
CA PHE A 38 11.74 -9.91 -14.99
C PHE A 38 11.10 -10.75 -16.09
N ASP A 39 11.80 -10.95 -17.21
CA ASP A 39 11.23 -11.54 -18.43
C ASP A 39 11.01 -13.06 -18.33
N SER A 40 11.66 -13.72 -17.37
CA SER A 40 11.47 -15.15 -17.08
C SER A 40 10.29 -15.43 -16.14
N ILE A 41 9.70 -14.38 -15.54
CA ILE A 41 8.63 -14.50 -14.54
C ILE A 41 7.28 -14.65 -15.24
N ALA A 42 6.48 -15.62 -14.78
CA ALA A 42 5.10 -15.76 -15.20
C ALA A 42 4.27 -14.50 -14.86
N ILE A 43 3.50 -14.02 -15.82
CA ILE A 43 2.64 -12.85 -15.65
C ILE A 43 1.27 -13.32 -15.16
N GLN A 44 0.82 -12.75 -14.04
CA GLN A 44 -0.56 -12.89 -13.57
C GLN A 44 -1.46 -12.04 -14.47
N GLU A 45 -2.40 -12.68 -15.17
CA GLU A 45 -3.36 -11.96 -16.01
C GLU A 45 -4.32 -11.09 -15.18
N LEU A 46 -4.77 -9.99 -15.79
CA LEU A 46 -5.82 -9.12 -15.27
C LEU A 46 -7.19 -9.50 -15.85
N PRO A 47 -8.28 -9.38 -15.08
CA PRO A 47 -8.38 -8.79 -13.74
C PRO A 47 -7.83 -9.70 -12.64
N PHE A 48 -7.34 -9.08 -11.57
CA PHE A 48 -6.80 -9.78 -10.41
C PHE A 48 -7.43 -9.24 -9.13
N SER A 49 -7.77 -10.11 -8.18
CA SER A 49 -8.42 -9.71 -6.93
C SER A 49 -8.02 -10.60 -5.78
N PHE A 50 -8.01 -10.03 -4.58
CA PHE A 50 -7.73 -10.75 -3.36
C PHE A 50 -8.63 -10.26 -2.23
N ALA A 51 -9.14 -11.22 -1.44
CA ALA A 51 -9.82 -10.97 -0.19
C ALA A 51 -9.47 -12.11 0.79
N PHE A 52 -9.32 -11.78 2.07
CA PHE A 52 -9.14 -12.79 3.11
C PHE A 52 -10.45 -13.56 3.33
N ASN A 53 -10.37 -14.88 3.41
CA ASN A 53 -11.53 -15.73 3.71
C ASN A 53 -11.77 -15.78 5.22
N LYS A 54 -12.85 -15.13 5.68
CA LYS A 54 -13.22 -15.03 7.11
C LYS A 54 -13.81 -16.31 7.70
N ASP A 55 -14.34 -17.21 6.87
CA ASP A 55 -14.98 -18.46 7.31
C ASP A 55 -14.02 -19.64 7.37
N SER A 56 -12.76 -19.43 6.98
CA SER A 56 -11.71 -20.44 7.15
C SER A 56 -11.36 -20.49 8.63
N ILE A 57 -11.82 -21.54 9.33
CA ILE A 57 -11.68 -21.81 10.77
C ILE A 57 -10.24 -21.68 11.33
N MET A 58 -9.23 -21.36 10.51
CA MET A 58 -7.87 -21.09 10.93
C MET A 58 -7.29 -19.90 10.12
N ASP A 59 -6.98 -18.78 10.78
CA ASP A 59 -6.13 -17.68 10.27
C ASP A 59 -4.70 -18.14 9.86
N TYR A 60 -4.38 -19.42 10.06
CA TYR A 60 -3.10 -20.06 9.78
C TYR A 60 -2.77 -20.15 8.27
N HIS A 61 -3.72 -19.89 7.37
CA HIS A 61 -3.48 -19.88 5.93
C HIS A 61 -2.86 -18.57 5.43
N TYR A 62 -2.99 -17.49 6.20
CA TYR A 62 -2.53 -16.16 5.84
C TYR A 62 -1.37 -15.78 6.74
N THR A 63 -0.26 -16.51 6.61
CA THR A 63 1.03 -16.15 7.20
C THR A 63 2.10 -16.27 6.14
N LEU A 64 3.22 -15.56 6.30
CA LEU A 64 4.37 -15.72 5.40
C LEU A 64 4.87 -17.17 5.38
N GLU A 65 4.82 -17.87 6.51
CA GLU A 65 5.18 -19.29 6.61
C GLU A 65 4.25 -20.18 5.78
N ALA A 66 2.94 -19.92 5.82
CA ALA A 66 1.97 -20.64 5.00
C ALA A 66 2.15 -20.32 3.52
N PHE A 67 2.48 -19.08 3.16
CA PHE A 67 2.75 -18.71 1.77
C PHE A 67 4.00 -19.41 1.24
N GLU A 68 5.07 -19.44 2.03
CA GLU A 68 6.31 -20.15 1.69
C GLU A 68 6.05 -21.66 1.52
N LYS A 69 5.37 -22.30 2.49
CA LYS A 69 5.03 -23.73 2.43
C LYS A 69 4.20 -24.11 1.19
N ASN A 70 3.38 -23.19 0.70
CA ASN A 70 2.54 -23.38 -0.49
C ASN A 70 3.21 -22.87 -1.79
N ASN A 71 4.52 -22.60 -1.77
CA ASN A 71 5.30 -22.09 -2.90
C ASN A 71 4.72 -20.80 -3.51
N LYS A 72 4.07 -19.97 -2.70
CA LYS A 72 3.57 -18.66 -3.13
C LYS A 72 4.63 -17.57 -3.02
N ILE A 73 5.64 -17.78 -2.19
CA ILE A 73 6.83 -16.93 -2.05
C ILE A 73 8.05 -17.83 -1.85
N ASP A 74 9.22 -17.33 -2.22
CA ASP A 74 10.52 -17.91 -1.86
C ASP A 74 11.36 -16.84 -1.17
N LYS A 75 11.84 -17.12 0.04
CA LYS A 75 12.65 -16.18 0.82
C LYS A 75 14.02 -15.90 0.22
N ASN A 76 14.50 -16.77 -0.67
CA ASN A 76 15.77 -16.64 -1.37
C ASN A 76 15.63 -16.07 -2.79
N GLU A 77 14.39 -15.77 -3.22
CA GLU A 77 14.14 -15.18 -4.53
C GLU A 77 14.91 -13.86 -4.69
N LYS A 78 15.64 -13.74 -5.81
CA LYS A 78 16.44 -12.54 -6.12
C LYS A 78 15.56 -11.31 -6.20
N LEU A 79 14.31 -11.48 -6.66
CA LEU A 79 13.35 -10.38 -6.79
C LEU A 79 12.99 -9.72 -5.45
N ASN A 80 13.19 -10.40 -4.32
CA ASN A 80 12.99 -9.82 -2.99
C ASN A 80 13.86 -8.57 -2.77
N THR A 81 14.99 -8.45 -3.47
CA THR A 81 15.89 -7.29 -3.40
C THR A 81 15.32 -6.01 -4.01
N TYR A 82 14.25 -6.10 -4.80
CA TYR A 82 13.57 -4.93 -5.37
C TYR A 82 12.54 -4.31 -4.42
N PHE A 83 12.13 -5.03 -3.37
CA PHE A 83 11.16 -4.49 -2.42
C PHE A 83 11.66 -3.20 -1.78
N SER A 84 10.87 -2.14 -1.88
CA SER A 84 11.08 -0.88 -1.15
C SER A 84 10.08 -0.74 -0.01
N ASP A 85 10.57 -0.66 1.22
CA ASP A 85 9.75 -0.53 2.43
C ASP A 85 9.25 0.91 2.67
N SER A 86 8.64 1.17 3.83
CA SER A 86 8.19 2.50 4.24
C SER A 86 7.05 3.06 3.37
N THR A 87 6.24 2.18 2.79
CA THR A 87 5.03 2.58 2.03
C THR A 87 3.99 3.16 2.96
N THR A 88 3.43 4.29 2.55
CA THR A 88 2.37 4.99 3.27
C THR A 88 1.03 4.75 2.57
N PHE A 89 -0.03 4.54 3.35
CA PHE A 89 -1.41 4.72 2.89
C PHE A 89 -1.58 6.10 2.24
N LEU A 90 -2.51 6.16 1.31
CA LEU A 90 -2.80 7.40 0.59
C LEU A 90 -3.38 8.40 1.60
N ILE A 91 -2.96 9.67 1.53
CA ILE A 91 -3.17 10.68 2.59
C ILE A 91 -4.65 10.87 2.98
N ASP A 92 -5.58 10.54 2.08
CA ASP A 92 -7.03 10.65 2.33
C ASP A 92 -7.63 9.38 2.99
N GLU A 93 -6.84 8.34 3.22
CA GLU A 93 -7.24 7.09 3.87
C GLU A 93 -7.11 7.23 5.39
N ASN A 94 -8.14 7.77 6.05
CA ASN A 94 -8.22 7.87 7.51
C ASN A 94 -8.53 6.49 8.12
N LEU A 95 -7.56 5.57 8.16
CA LEU A 95 -7.72 4.19 8.63
C LEU A 95 -7.09 3.95 10.01
N LEU A 96 -7.68 3.07 10.82
CA LEU A 96 -7.21 2.69 12.16
C LEU A 96 -5.77 2.13 12.14
N ILE A 97 -5.41 1.39 11.09
CA ILE A 97 -4.05 0.84 10.94
C ILE A 97 -2.98 1.94 10.89
N THR A 98 -3.32 3.15 10.47
CA THR A 98 -2.35 4.26 10.39
C THR A 98 -1.88 4.77 11.76
N ASP A 99 -2.61 4.42 12.84
CA ASP A 99 -2.22 4.71 14.22
C ASP A 99 -1.27 3.66 14.82
N SER A 100 -0.95 2.59 14.08
CA SER A 100 0.04 1.60 14.52
C SER A 100 1.41 2.24 14.75
N LYS A 101 2.08 1.82 15.83
CA LYS A 101 3.45 2.26 16.16
C LYS A 101 4.50 1.81 15.14
N ASN A 102 4.19 0.78 14.35
CA ASN A 102 5.09 0.19 13.37
C ASN A 102 4.73 0.58 11.94
N TYR A 103 3.85 1.57 11.77
CA TYR A 103 3.52 2.17 10.50
C TYR A 103 4.36 3.46 10.24
N PRO A 104 4.92 3.65 9.03
CA PRO A 104 4.95 2.71 7.92
C PRO A 104 5.92 1.55 8.18
N TYR A 105 5.59 0.38 7.62
CA TYR A 105 6.39 -0.83 7.78
C TYR A 105 7.82 -0.64 7.30
N LYS A 106 8.80 -1.08 8.10
CA LYS A 106 10.22 -1.10 7.74
C LYS A 106 10.76 -2.51 7.86
N GLY A 107 11.33 -3.04 6.78
CA GLY A 107 11.78 -4.41 6.77
C GLY A 107 11.82 -5.03 5.39
N LYS A 108 11.68 -6.36 5.36
CA LYS A 108 11.81 -7.15 4.13
C LYS A 108 10.42 -7.52 3.60
N GLY A 109 10.28 -7.45 2.29
CA GLY A 109 9.16 -7.99 1.56
C GLY A 109 9.61 -9.13 0.65
N TYR A 110 8.64 -9.96 0.29
CA TYR A 110 8.83 -11.14 -0.53
C TYR A 110 8.06 -10.96 -1.82
N PHE A 111 8.72 -11.20 -2.95
CA PHE A 111 8.09 -11.20 -4.25
C PHE A 111 6.96 -12.23 -4.26
N TYR A 112 5.77 -11.78 -4.65
CA TYR A 112 4.57 -12.61 -4.72
C TYR A 112 4.20 -12.92 -6.16
N LEU A 113 4.04 -11.89 -7.00
CA LEU A 113 3.78 -12.07 -8.43
C LEU A 113 4.09 -10.81 -9.24
N ARG A 114 4.12 -10.97 -10.56
CA ARG A 114 4.25 -9.89 -11.54
C ARG A 114 2.92 -9.71 -12.29
N LEU A 115 2.50 -8.48 -12.47
CA LEU A 115 1.37 -8.09 -13.32
C LEU A 115 1.89 -7.64 -14.72
N PRO A 116 1.01 -7.49 -15.74
CA PRO A 116 1.42 -7.04 -17.07
C PRO A 116 2.11 -5.67 -17.04
N ASP A 117 3.11 -5.44 -17.88
CA ASP A 117 3.79 -4.14 -17.92
C ASP A 117 2.84 -3.03 -18.42
N ILE A 118 3.06 -1.80 -17.93
CA ILE A 118 2.37 -0.59 -18.40
C ILE A 118 3.42 0.26 -19.12
N ASN A 119 3.44 0.30 -20.46
CA ASN A 119 4.45 1.09 -21.21
C ASN A 119 5.89 0.87 -20.71
N ASN A 120 6.33 -0.38 -20.63
CA ASN A 120 7.63 -0.82 -20.06
C ASN A 120 7.81 -0.64 -18.55
N ILE A 121 6.87 -0.02 -17.85
CA ILE A 121 6.85 0.00 -16.38
C ILE A 121 6.54 -1.39 -15.87
N LYS A 122 7.44 -1.94 -15.04
CA LYS A 122 7.22 -3.23 -14.39
C LYS A 122 6.30 -3.03 -13.19
N VAL A 123 5.34 -3.93 -13.03
CA VAL A 123 4.38 -3.89 -11.92
C VAL A 123 4.50 -5.19 -11.13
N LEU A 124 4.98 -5.08 -9.90
CA LEU A 124 5.20 -6.24 -9.02
C LEU A 124 4.34 -6.12 -7.78
N ILE A 125 3.89 -7.27 -7.29
CA ILE A 125 3.26 -7.40 -5.98
C ILE A 125 4.24 -8.08 -5.04
N PHE A 126 4.48 -7.44 -3.91
CA PHE A 126 5.23 -8.00 -2.79
C PHE A 126 4.27 -8.31 -1.64
N THR A 127 4.67 -9.23 -0.78
CA THR A 127 4.00 -9.50 0.49
C THR A 127 4.96 -9.45 1.65
N TYR A 128 4.50 -8.92 2.76
CA TYR A 128 5.27 -8.84 4.01
C TYR A 128 4.30 -8.93 5.18
N GLN A 129 4.82 -9.21 6.36
CA GLN A 129 4.05 -9.27 7.59
C GLN A 129 4.90 -8.66 8.69
N ASN A 130 4.29 -7.85 9.54
CA ASN A 130 4.99 -7.25 10.65
C ASN A 130 5.07 -8.28 11.79
N SER A 131 6.24 -8.89 11.97
CA SER A 131 6.46 -9.88 13.03
C SER A 131 6.33 -9.32 14.44
N GLU A 132 6.42 -7.98 14.60
CA GLU A 132 6.21 -7.31 15.89
C GLU A 132 4.73 -7.12 16.23
N GLU A 133 3.83 -7.39 15.27
CA GLU A 133 2.38 -7.26 15.42
C GLU A 133 1.70 -8.61 15.08
N PRO A 134 1.61 -9.53 16.06
CA PRO A 134 1.20 -10.91 15.82
C PRO A 134 -0.25 -11.05 15.31
N GLU A 135 -1.05 -10.01 15.46
CA GLU A 135 -2.46 -9.94 15.04
C GLU A 135 -2.62 -9.41 13.60
N THR A 136 -1.51 -9.11 12.91
CA THR A 136 -1.55 -8.65 11.53
C THR A 136 -1.62 -9.80 10.54
N LEU A 137 -2.47 -9.64 9.54
CA LEU A 137 -2.46 -10.44 8.32
C LEU A 137 -1.34 -9.94 7.39
N PRO A 138 -0.79 -10.80 6.52
CA PRO A 138 0.17 -10.40 5.49
C PRO A 138 -0.39 -9.28 4.63
N TYR A 139 0.44 -8.26 4.42
CA TYR A 139 0.17 -7.18 3.51
C TYR A 139 0.49 -7.63 2.09
N PHE A 140 -0.25 -7.10 1.12
CA PHE A 140 0.10 -7.13 -0.29
C PHE A 140 0.35 -5.71 -0.74
N GLU A 141 1.46 -5.48 -1.41
CA GLU A 141 1.87 -4.16 -1.85
C GLU A 141 2.25 -4.19 -3.32
N LEU A 142 1.61 -3.33 -4.11
CA LEU A 142 1.97 -3.08 -5.49
C LEU A 142 3.08 -2.04 -5.53
N GLN A 143 4.15 -2.34 -6.27
CA GLN A 143 5.22 -1.39 -6.57
C GLN A 143 5.43 -1.32 -8.08
N THR A 144 5.58 -0.10 -8.59
CA THR A 144 5.90 0.17 -9.99
C THR A 144 7.37 0.52 -10.14
N PHE A 145 8.00 0.07 -11.22
CA PHE A 145 9.43 0.25 -11.46
C PHE A 145 9.69 0.78 -12.88
N ASP A 146 10.62 1.72 -12.98
CA ASP A 146 11.12 2.22 -14.26
C ASP A 146 12.02 1.18 -14.95
N GLU A 147 12.47 1.49 -16.17
CA GLU A 147 13.36 0.64 -16.96
C GLU A 147 14.72 0.38 -16.28
N ASN A 148 15.11 1.22 -15.31
CA ASN A 148 16.34 1.10 -14.53
C ASN A 148 16.09 0.42 -13.17
N THR A 149 14.90 -0.16 -12.95
CA THR A 149 14.49 -0.82 -11.71
C THR A 149 14.39 0.09 -10.48
N ASN A 150 14.26 1.40 -10.69
CA ASN A 150 13.94 2.33 -9.63
C ASN A 150 12.45 2.31 -9.35
N VAL A 151 12.09 2.35 -8.07
CA VAL A 151 10.69 2.45 -7.65
C VAL A 151 10.11 3.79 -8.07
N ILE A 152 8.99 3.76 -8.77
CA ILE A 152 8.22 4.93 -9.18
C ILE A 152 7.17 5.27 -8.13
N ASP A 153 6.39 4.26 -7.72
CA ASP A 153 5.28 4.43 -6.79
C ASP A 153 4.90 3.12 -6.10
N LYS A 154 4.13 3.21 -5.01
CA LYS A 154 3.78 2.08 -4.15
C LYS A 154 2.38 2.20 -3.57
N LEU A 155 1.69 1.07 -3.42
CA LEU A 155 0.34 1.03 -2.86
C LEU A 155 0.09 -0.25 -2.06
N ILE A 156 -0.35 -0.09 -0.81
CA ILE A 156 -0.84 -1.20 0.02
C ILE A 156 -2.20 -1.64 -0.52
N LEU A 157 -2.23 -2.81 -1.18
CA LEU A 157 -3.40 -3.39 -1.82
C LEU A 157 -4.27 -4.18 -0.85
N ALA A 158 -3.67 -4.93 0.07
CA ALA A 158 -4.38 -5.72 1.07
C ALA A 158 -3.58 -5.79 2.36
N GLY A 159 -4.26 -6.12 3.44
CA GLY A 159 -3.70 -6.29 4.78
C GLY A 159 -4.85 -6.38 5.79
N GLY A 160 -4.51 -6.65 7.04
CA GLY A 160 -5.51 -6.61 8.09
C GLY A 160 -4.93 -6.72 9.49
N ILE A 161 -5.74 -6.36 10.47
CA ILE A 161 -5.52 -6.58 11.90
C ILE A 161 -6.75 -7.30 12.44
N ASN A 162 -6.54 -8.40 13.16
CA ASN A 162 -7.60 -9.17 13.82
C ASN A 162 -7.53 -8.97 15.35
N TYR A 163 -8.10 -7.87 15.85
CA TYR A 163 -8.22 -7.58 17.29
C TYR A 163 -9.55 -6.88 17.64
N ASP A 164 -9.68 -6.36 18.87
CA ASP A 164 -10.84 -5.58 19.35
C ASP A 164 -11.24 -4.47 18.38
N CYS A 165 -10.26 -3.81 17.79
CA CYS A 165 -10.39 -2.97 16.61
C CYS A 165 -9.71 -3.68 15.44
N SER A 166 -10.52 -4.16 14.51
CA SER A 166 -10.05 -4.84 13.31
C SER A 166 -10.12 -3.93 12.10
N TRP A 167 -9.19 -4.16 11.19
CA TRP A 167 -9.12 -3.58 9.86
C TRP A 167 -8.87 -4.69 8.87
N ASP A 168 -9.54 -4.67 7.74
CA ASP A 168 -9.42 -5.66 6.68
C ASP A 168 -9.53 -4.95 5.33
N ARG A 169 -8.45 -5.00 4.55
CA ARG A 169 -8.37 -4.45 3.21
C ARG A 169 -8.31 -5.56 2.18
N GLN A 170 -9.22 -5.47 1.22
CA GLN A 170 -9.26 -6.30 0.02
C GLN A 170 -9.15 -5.42 -1.23
N PHE A 171 -8.78 -6.02 -2.36
CA PHE A 171 -8.66 -5.28 -3.61
C PHE A 171 -9.16 -6.04 -4.85
N LYS A 172 -9.41 -5.26 -5.90
CA LYS A 172 -9.56 -5.72 -7.28
C LYS A 172 -8.80 -4.78 -8.21
N ILE A 173 -8.05 -5.33 -9.15
CA ILE A 173 -7.39 -4.62 -10.25
C ILE A 173 -8.07 -5.06 -11.54
N ASP A 174 -8.59 -4.12 -12.32
CA ASP A 174 -9.15 -4.41 -13.64
C ASP A 174 -8.08 -4.40 -14.75
N LYS A 175 -8.52 -4.62 -16.00
CA LYS A 175 -7.60 -4.70 -17.16
C LYS A 175 -6.95 -3.37 -17.51
N ASP A 176 -7.54 -2.26 -17.06
CA ASP A 176 -7.08 -0.90 -17.34
C ASP A 176 -6.33 -0.31 -16.14
N TYR A 177 -5.93 -1.17 -15.18
CA TYR A 177 -5.23 -0.77 -13.96
C TYR A 177 -6.00 0.22 -13.08
N ASN A 178 -7.33 0.19 -13.13
CA ASN A 178 -8.11 0.75 -12.03
C ASN A 178 -8.08 -0.24 -10.86
N ILE A 179 -7.70 0.27 -9.70
CA ILE A 179 -7.56 -0.47 -8.46
C ILE A 179 -8.71 -0.04 -7.56
N TYR A 180 -9.52 -1.01 -7.14
CA TYR A 180 -10.64 -0.82 -6.23
C TYR A 180 -10.26 -1.44 -4.90
N LEU A 181 -10.07 -0.61 -3.88
CA LEU A 181 -9.81 -1.01 -2.51
C LEU A 181 -11.12 -1.00 -1.73
N THR A 182 -11.28 -1.96 -0.84
CA THR A 182 -12.38 -1.96 0.13
C THR A 182 -11.79 -2.22 1.50
N ASP A 183 -11.85 -1.21 2.34
CA ASP A 183 -11.48 -1.29 3.75
C ASP A 183 -12.73 -1.54 4.58
N LYS A 184 -12.63 -2.50 5.49
CA LYS A 184 -13.66 -2.78 6.49
C LYS A 184 -13.04 -2.61 7.85
N GLU A 185 -13.64 -1.76 8.67
CA GLU A 185 -13.21 -1.57 10.05
C GLU A 185 -14.35 -1.88 11.00
N SER A 186 -13.99 -2.53 12.10
CA SER A 186 -14.91 -2.74 13.20
C SER A 186 -14.19 -2.66 14.53
N CYS A 187 -14.80 -1.99 15.50
CA CYS A 187 -14.32 -1.98 16.86
C CYS A 187 -15.41 -2.46 17.81
N PHE A 188 -15.01 -3.22 18.83
CA PHE A 188 -15.86 -3.69 19.91
C PHE A 188 -15.41 -3.07 21.23
N ASN A 189 -16.37 -2.79 22.12
CA ASN A 189 -16.06 -2.38 23.48
C ASN A 189 -15.62 -3.63 24.28
N PRO A 190 -14.40 -3.63 24.88
CA PRO A 190 -13.87 -4.81 25.56
C PRO A 190 -14.66 -5.19 26.83
N GLU A 191 -15.43 -4.27 27.42
CA GLU A 191 -16.18 -4.53 28.66
C GLU A 191 -17.52 -5.22 28.43
N ASN A 192 -18.15 -4.98 27.27
CA ASN A 192 -19.52 -5.42 27.01
C ASN A 192 -19.74 -6.01 25.61
N GLU A 193 -18.65 -6.18 24.85
CA GLU A 193 -18.61 -6.74 23.49
C GLU A 193 -19.54 -6.04 22.49
N LYS A 194 -20.05 -4.84 22.81
CA LYS A 194 -20.87 -4.09 21.88
C LYS A 194 -20.01 -3.49 20.78
N GLN A 195 -20.45 -3.64 19.55
CA GLN A 195 -19.84 -2.96 18.41
C GLN A 195 -19.99 -1.44 18.57
N ILE A 196 -18.86 -0.74 18.62
CA ILE A 196 -18.76 0.72 18.75
C ILE A 196 -18.38 1.41 17.44
N LEU A 197 -17.77 0.67 16.51
CA LEU A 197 -17.46 1.14 15.16
C LEU A 197 -17.79 0.05 14.15
N LYS A 198 -18.40 0.45 13.04
CA LYS A 198 -18.48 -0.32 11.81
C LYS A 198 -18.44 0.66 10.66
N ARG A 199 -17.48 0.53 9.75
CA ARG A 199 -17.49 1.31 8.51
C ARG A 199 -16.90 0.52 7.37
N THR A 200 -17.31 0.87 6.16
CA THR A 200 -16.72 0.37 4.92
C THR A 200 -16.31 1.56 4.07
N ILE A 201 -15.05 1.59 3.67
CA ILE A 201 -14.48 2.65 2.85
C ILE A 201 -14.11 2.05 1.50
N GLN A 202 -14.50 2.74 0.42
CA GLN A 202 -14.19 2.34 -0.93
C GLN A 202 -13.28 3.39 -1.57
N THR A 203 -12.04 3.00 -1.85
CA THR A 203 -11.07 3.85 -2.53
C THR A 203 -10.86 3.32 -3.93
N GLN A 204 -10.94 4.20 -4.93
CA GLN A 204 -10.54 3.90 -6.29
C GLN A 204 -9.23 4.61 -6.58
N CYS A 205 -8.23 3.85 -7.00
CA CYS A 205 -6.94 4.34 -7.47
C CYS A 205 -6.76 3.96 -8.94
N LYS A 206 -5.82 4.62 -9.61
CA LYS A 206 -5.38 4.24 -10.96
C LYS A 206 -3.87 4.34 -11.07
N VAL A 207 -3.28 3.35 -11.74
CA VAL A 207 -1.90 3.43 -12.21
C VAL A 207 -1.91 4.08 -13.59
N ASP A 208 -1.19 5.19 -13.74
CA ASP A 208 -1.06 5.87 -15.02
C ASP A 208 0.01 5.23 -15.91
N GLU A 209 0.15 5.76 -17.13
CA GLU A 209 1.12 5.30 -18.13
C GLU A 209 2.59 5.46 -17.71
N ASN A 210 2.87 6.26 -16.68
CA ASN A 210 4.20 6.48 -16.12
C ASN A 210 4.41 5.69 -14.83
N GLY A 211 3.48 4.80 -14.46
CA GLY A 211 3.56 4.00 -13.23
C GLY A 211 3.19 4.76 -11.96
N LYS A 212 2.66 6.00 -12.05
CA LYS A 212 2.20 6.77 -10.89
C LYS A 212 0.81 6.36 -10.46
N ILE A 213 0.61 6.33 -9.15
CA ILE A 213 -0.63 5.90 -8.52
C ILE A 213 -1.37 7.14 -8.04
N THR A 214 -2.61 7.30 -8.50
CA THR A 214 -3.44 8.45 -8.14
C THR A 214 -4.79 7.99 -7.61
N VAL A 215 -5.31 8.69 -6.60
CA VAL A 215 -6.69 8.50 -6.12
C VAL A 215 -7.64 9.14 -7.12
N VAL A 216 -8.64 8.37 -7.53
CA VAL A 216 -9.71 8.79 -8.43
C VAL A 216 -10.97 9.12 -7.62
N ASN A 217 -11.29 8.32 -6.61
CA ASN A 217 -12.43 8.52 -5.72
C ASN A 217 -12.17 7.89 -4.33
N ASN A 218 -12.81 8.43 -3.29
CA ASN A 218 -12.79 7.89 -1.92
C ASN A 218 -14.16 8.14 -1.28
N ASP A 219 -14.99 7.10 -1.22
CA ASP A 219 -16.34 7.15 -0.67
C ASP A 219 -16.43 6.33 0.63
N GLU A 220 -16.87 6.98 1.71
CA GLU A 220 -17.22 6.30 2.96
C GLU A 220 -18.70 5.88 2.96
N ALA A 221 -18.98 4.58 3.11
CA ALA A 221 -20.33 4.09 3.35
C ALA A 221 -20.55 3.96 4.87
N VAL A 222 -21.45 4.82 5.40
CA VAL A 222 -21.89 4.84 6.81
C VAL A 222 -23.00 3.82 7.04
#